data_AF-A0A8T5U223-F1
#
_entry.id   AF-A0A8T5U223-F1
#
_cell.length_a   1.000
_cell.length_b   1.000
_cell.length_c   1.000
_cell.angle_alpha   90.00
_cell.angle_beta   90.00
_cell.angle_gamma   90.00
#
_symmetry.space_group_name_H-M   'P 1'
#
loop_
_entity.id
_entity.type
_entity.pdbx_description
1 polymer ?
#
loop_
_entity_poly.entity_id
_entity_poly.type
_entity_poly.pdbx_seq_one_letter_code
_entity_poly.pdbx_strand_id
1 'polypeptide(L)'
;MMKDLIQLYQIGKKLGLSKKEVKKVLFYDNTKNKVILLIILIIFFSIIGYFIVLIVESAISNTYPTGTKYSTVKIKDFEKKK
;
A
#
# COMPACT_ATOMS: atom_id res chain seq x y z
N MET A 1 -22.68 11.69 -9.54
CA MET A 1 -21.91 11.05 -10.64
C MET A 1 -22.71 10.92 -11.93
N MET A 2 -23.74 10.06 -12.04
CA MET A 2 -24.43 9.84 -13.32
C MET A 2 -25.24 11.05 -13.81
N LYS A 3 -25.84 11.81 -12.88
CA LYS A 3 -26.52 13.08 -13.18
C LYS A 3 -25.57 14.16 -13.71
N ASP A 4 -24.36 14.25 -13.14
CA ASP A 4 -23.35 15.24 -13.53
C ASP A 4 -22.79 14.96 -14.94
N LEU A 5 -22.64 13.68 -15.29
CA LEU A 5 -22.24 13.25 -16.63
C LEU A 5 -23.28 13.62 -17.69
N ILE A 6 -24.57 13.46 -17.38
CA ILE A 6 -25.66 13.84 -18.27
C ILE A 6 -25.70 15.37 -18.45
N GLN A 7 -25.47 16.14 -17.37
CA GLN A 7 -25.37 17.60 -17.45
C GLN A 7 -24.18 18.05 -18.29
N LEU A 8 -22.99 17.47 -18.08
CA LEU A 8 -21.80 17.78 -18.87
C LEU A 8 -22.02 17.51 -20.37
N TYR A 9 -22.72 16.41 -20.69
CA TYR A 9 -23.09 16.09 -22.06
C TYR A 9 -24.08 17.09 -22.66
N GLN A 10 -25.08 17.54 -21.90
CA GLN A 10 -26.02 18.58 -22.34
C GLN A 10 -25.35 19.95 -22.52
N ILE A 11 -24.44 20.33 -21.63
CA ILE A 11 -23.65 21.56 -21.72
C ILE A 11 -22.74 21.51 -22.95
N GLY A 12 -22.04 20.40 -23.16
CA GLY A 12 -21.18 20.19 -24.33
C GLY A 12 -21.96 20.30 -25.64
N LYS A 13 -23.15 19.68 -25.69
CA LYS A 13 -24.04 19.77 -26.85
C LYS A 13 -24.53 21.22 -27.10
N LYS A 14 -24.85 21.98 -26.05
CA LYS A 14 -25.25 23.40 -26.16
C LYS A 14 -24.10 24.31 -26.62
N LEU A 15 -22.87 23.96 -26.30
CA LEU A 15 -21.66 24.67 -26.74
C LEU A 15 -21.19 24.28 -28.15
N GLY A 16 -21.92 23.40 -28.85
CA GLY A 16 -21.54 22.93 -30.19
C GLY A 16 -20.37 21.95 -30.21
N LEU A 17 -19.96 21.42 -29.06
CA LEU A 17 -18.88 20.44 -28.98
C LEU A 17 -19.31 19.12 -29.62
N SER A 18 -18.38 18.50 -30.34
CA SER A 18 -18.61 17.17 -30.89
C SER A 18 -18.68 16.14 -29.77
N LYS A 19 -19.42 15.05 -30.00
CA LYS A 19 -19.50 13.92 -29.06
C LYS A 19 -18.11 13.37 -28.68
N LYS A 20 -17.12 13.49 -29.58
CA LYS A 20 -15.74 13.02 -29.35
C LYS A 20 -15.01 13.90 -28.33
N GLU A 21 -15.22 15.21 -28.37
CA GLU A 21 -14.59 16.16 -27.43
C GLU A 21 -15.14 16.02 -26.03
N VAL A 22 -16.47 15.91 -25.90
CA VAL A 22 -17.11 15.67 -24.60
C VAL A 22 -16.60 14.35 -24.00
N LYS A 23 -16.52 13.28 -24.81
CA LYS A 23 -15.97 12.00 -24.36
C LYS A 23 -14.48 12.12 -23.97
N LYS A 24 -13.69 12.92 -24.69
CA LYS A 24 -12.26 13.12 -24.38
C LYS A 24 -12.06 13.76 -23.00
N VAL A 25 -12.83 14.80 -22.66
CA VAL A 25 -12.78 15.44 -21.33
C VAL A 25 -13.14 14.45 -20.23
N LEU A 26 -14.20 13.68 -20.45
CA LEU A 26 -14.72 12.69 -19.51
C LEU A 26 -13.74 11.52 -19.28
N PHE A 27 -13.05 11.07 -20.34
CA PHE A 27 -11.98 10.08 -20.25
C PHE A 27 -10.72 10.66 -19.61
N TYR A 28 -10.41 11.93 -19.84
CA TYR A 28 -9.23 12.59 -19.28
C TYR A 28 -9.28 12.63 -17.74
N ASP A 29 -10.42 12.98 -17.17
CA ASP A 29 -10.63 12.93 -15.71
C ASP A 29 -10.48 11.51 -15.15
N ASN A 30 -11.01 10.51 -15.85
CA ASN A 30 -10.90 9.12 -15.41
C ASN A 30 -9.45 8.61 -15.49
N THR A 31 -8.67 9.06 -16.49
CA THR A 31 -7.24 8.73 -16.60
C THR A 31 -6.38 9.41 -15.54
N LYS A 32 -6.68 10.67 -15.15
CA LYS A 32 -5.98 11.35 -14.06
C LYS A 32 -6.14 10.60 -12.73
N ASN A 33 -7.36 10.18 -12.40
CA ASN A 33 -7.62 9.41 -11.19
C ASN A 33 -6.88 8.07 -11.19
N LYS A 34 -6.77 7.41 -12.35
CA LYS A 34 -6.02 6.16 -12.48
C LYS A 34 -4.52 6.34 -12.23
N VAL A 35 -3.92 7.44 -12.71
CA VAL A 35 -2.50 7.76 -12.48
C VAL A 35 -2.25 8.07 -11.01
N ILE A 36 -3.10 8.88 -10.38
CA ILE A 36 -3.00 9.21 -8.96
C ILE A 36 -3.11 7.94 -8.10
N LEU A 37 -4.07 7.06 -8.42
CA LEU A 37 -4.25 5.79 -7.71
C LEU A 37 -3.02 4.89 -7.86
N LEU A 38 -2.41 4.83 -9.04
CA LEU A 38 -1.21 4.04 -9.29
C LEU A 38 -0.01 4.56 -8.50
N ILE A 39 0.15 5.88 -8.39
CA ILE A 39 1.20 6.50 -7.55
C ILE A 39 1.00 6.14 -6.08
N ILE A 40 -0.23 6.27 -5.56
CA ILE A 40 -0.56 5.89 -4.18
C ILE A 40 -0.25 4.41 -3.93
N LEU A 41 -0.60 3.54 -4.88
CA LEU A 41 -0.32 2.11 -4.79
C LEU A 41 1.19 1.83 -4.70
N ILE A 42 1.99 2.47 -5.54
CA ILE A 42 3.46 2.32 -5.52
C ILE A 42 4.02 2.75 -4.16
N ILE A 43 3.60 3.89 -3.64
CA ILE A 43 4.03 4.39 -2.32
C ILE A 43 3.67 3.38 -1.24
N PHE A 44 2.44 2.87 -1.26
CA PHE A 44 1.97 1.88 -0.29
C PHE A 44 2.79 0.58 -0.33
N PHE A 45 3.03 0.03 -1.52
CA PHE A 45 3.88 -1.16 -1.69
C PHE A 45 5.32 -0.91 -1.26
N SER A 46 5.87 0.28 -1.51
CA SER A 46 7.23 0.63 -1.10
C SER A 46 7.36 0.69 0.43
N ILE A 47 6.36 1.25 1.12
CA ILE A 47 6.32 1.28 2.59
C ILE A 47 6.22 -0.14 3.16
N ILE A 48 5.30 -0.95 2.63
CA ILE A 48 5.13 -2.34 3.08
C ILE A 48 6.41 -3.14 2.85
N GLY A 49 7.00 -3.03 1.66
CA GLY A 49 8.24 -3.71 1.31
C GLY A 49 9.37 -3.37 2.28
N TYR A 50 9.50 -2.09 2.66
CA TYR A 50 10.46 -1.66 3.66
C TYR A 50 10.25 -2.33 5.03
N PHE A 51 9.00 -2.39 5.51
CA PHE A 51 8.71 -3.07 6.78
C PHE A 51 8.98 -4.58 6.74
N ILE A 52 8.71 -5.24 5.61
CA ILE A 52 9.02 -6.66 5.45
C ILE A 52 10.53 -6.89 5.59
N VAL A 53 11.35 -6.05 4.95
CA VAL A 53 12.82 -6.16 5.04
C VAL A 53 13.28 -6.02 6.49
N LEU A 54 12.75 -5.03 7.23
CA LEU A 54 13.09 -4.84 8.65
C LEU A 54 12.70 -6.05 9.52
N ILE A 55 11.54 -6.65 9.27
CA ILE A 55 11.09 -7.85 10.00
C ILE A 55 12.04 -9.03 9.71
N VAL A 56 12.42 -9.21 8.44
CA VAL A 56 13.35 -10.28 8.04
C VAL A 56 14.72 -10.08 8.67
N GLU A 57 15.25 -8.85 8.66
CA GLU A 57 16.51 -8.51 9.31
C GLU A 57 16.46 -8.78 10.83
N SER A 58 15.37 -8.38 11.49
CA SER A 58 15.14 -8.69 12.91
C SER A 58 15.03 -10.19 13.18
N ALA A 59 14.42 -10.96 12.28
CA ALA A 59 14.30 -12.41 12.43
C ALA A 59 15.64 -13.14 12.25
N ILE A 60 16.52 -12.65 11.38
CA ILE A 60 17.83 -13.27 11.08
C ILE A 60 18.89 -12.85 12.11
N SER A 61 18.93 -11.57 12.49
CA SER A 61 19.94 -11.03 13.42
C SER A 61 19.79 -11.53 14.85
N ASN A 62 18.60 -12.03 15.21
CA ASN A 62 18.36 -12.64 16.49
C ASN A 62 18.79 -14.12 16.46
N THR A 63 19.99 -14.41 16.97
CA THR A 63 20.45 -15.78 17.30
C THR A 63 19.46 -16.53 18.23
N TYR A 64 18.63 -15.78 18.97
CA TYR A 64 17.55 -16.32 19.80
C TYR A 64 16.26 -15.48 19.62
N PRO A 65 15.09 -16.10 19.35
CA PRO A 65 13.84 -15.36 19.18
C PRO A 65 13.46 -14.58 20.43
N THR A 66 13.01 -13.34 20.27
CA THR A 66 12.52 -12.49 21.36
C THR A 66 11.33 -13.19 22.05
N GLY A 67 11.46 -13.47 23.35
CA GLY A 67 10.44 -14.18 24.13
C GLY A 67 10.77 -15.64 24.47
N THR A 68 11.90 -16.19 24.01
CA THR A 68 12.37 -17.49 24.52
C THR A 68 12.94 -17.34 25.92
N LYS A 69 12.41 -18.13 26.88
CA LYS A 69 13.04 -18.30 28.19
C LYS A 69 14.35 -19.04 27.97
N TYR A 70 15.47 -18.35 28.05
CA TYR A 70 16.78 -19.00 28.07
C TYR A 70 16.77 -20.06 29.18
N SER A 71 17.20 -21.28 28.85
CA SER A 71 17.53 -22.28 29.87
C SER A 71 18.76 -21.76 30.60
N THR A 72 18.54 -20.92 31.61
CA THR A 72 19.57 -20.43 32.52
C THR A 72 19.89 -21.57 33.47
N VAL A 73 20.49 -22.64 32.94
CA VAL A 73 21.14 -23.62 33.81
C VAL A 73 22.27 -22.87 34.48
N LYS A 74 22.03 -22.47 35.73
CA LYS A 74 23.06 -21.79 36.51
C LYS A 74 24.07 -22.85 36.91
N ILE A 75 25.34 -22.50 36.99
CA ILE A 75 26.40 -23.43 37.45
C ILE A 75 26.02 -24.07 38.80
N LYS A 76 25.25 -23.35 39.62
CA LYS A 76 24.66 -23.80 40.89
C LYS A 76 23.70 -24.99 40.77
N ASP A 77 23.07 -25.21 39.61
CA ASP A 77 22.18 -26.34 39.36
C ASP A 77 22.97 -27.65 39.13
N PHE A 78 24.27 -27.55 38.80
CA PHE A 78 25.17 -28.71 38.71
C PHE A 78 25.79 -29.10 40.06
N GLU A 79 25.87 -28.19 41.02
CA GLU A 79 26.37 -28.50 42.38
C GLU A 79 25.44 -29.44 43.15
N LYS A 80 24.15 -29.48 42.81
CA LYS A 80 23.15 -30.29 43.51
C LYS A 80 23.10 -31.77 43.07
N LYS A 81 23.96 -32.18 42.14
CA LYS A 81 24.01 -33.53 41.56
C LYS A 81 25.24 -34.37 41.98
N LYS A 82 26.01 -33.91 42.97
CA LYS A 82 27.02 -34.71 43.66
C LYS A 82 26.49 -35.15 45.03
#